data_AF-A0A2V7EAZ8-F1
#
_entry.id   AF-A0A2V7EAZ8-F1
#
_cell.length_a   1.000
_cell.length_b   1.000
_cell.length_c   1.000
_cell.angle_alpha   90.00
_cell.angle_beta   90.00
_cell.angle_gamma   90.00
#
_symmetry.space_group_name_H-M   'P 1'
#
loop_
_entity.id
_entity.type
_entity.pdbx_description
1 polymer ?
#
loop_
_entity_poly.entity_id
_entity_poly.type
_entity_poly.pdbx_seq_one_letter_code
_entity_poly.pdbx_strand_id
1 'polypeptide(L)'
;MDLPKLPLDTVEGHALFNRNCAACHGMAGGGDGPSAHTTSTPPPGIGVRKLTPELTPTLAYNVISVGVRATAMPGFGSTLTAQQRWNIINYIYTLRGEKLVIPRARPDATGVPADTASPVILALLDSALDFARKGKIAEAGDRAFDAYIAFEPLETPARAKKPGLIATMERYFADFKGAVRRNDIASAARSRDAIADGLPSVIDLTQQPSGNWEAFFQSFLIILREGFEAILVIGAVVAFLIKTGHRERLRSIWLGIVLGLVASLATAVVLKTLLAAMPASREIVEATTMLIAVVVLFSVSYWLISKVEAAKWQKFIREKVTSALEHGGGKALALVAFLAVYREGAETALFYQALFNEGPNVGLPLALGIVVGFAALAVIFTLFYRYGVRIPMRPFFTVTSLLLYYLAFVFMGKGIRELQEGNIMRITVIPGAPHIDAMGIYPSVETLTAQAILIVLLIFATIKTFWPGHKVETGSAEA
;
A
#
# COMPACT_ATOMS: atom_id res chain seq x y z
N MET A 1 -10.69 22.27 -15.68
CA MET A 1 -11.00 21.43 -16.86
C MET A 1 -12.44 21.00 -16.72
N ASP A 2 -13.33 21.48 -17.58
CA ASP A 2 -14.75 21.17 -17.46
C ASP A 2 -15.02 19.73 -17.91
N LEU A 3 -15.73 18.96 -17.08
CA LEU A 3 -16.11 17.59 -17.38
C LEU A 3 -17.35 17.55 -18.31
N PRO A 4 -17.51 16.47 -19.10
CA PRO A 4 -18.69 16.33 -19.95
C PRO A 4 -19.90 16.12 -19.06
N LYS A 5 -21.00 16.83 -19.36
CA LYS A 5 -22.26 16.77 -18.60
C LYS A 5 -23.24 15.75 -19.19
N LEU A 6 -23.00 15.32 -20.42
CA LEU A 6 -23.78 14.34 -21.16
C LEU A 6 -22.89 13.15 -21.57
N PRO A 7 -23.50 11.98 -21.88
CA PRO A 7 -22.77 10.88 -22.49
C PRO A 7 -21.97 11.32 -23.72
N LEU A 8 -20.78 10.74 -23.90
CA LEU A 8 -19.93 11.10 -25.03
C LEU A 8 -20.52 10.58 -26.33
N ASP A 9 -20.59 11.46 -27.32
CA ASP A 9 -21.11 11.16 -28.65
C ASP A 9 -19.94 11.04 -29.64
N THR A 10 -19.65 9.82 -30.06
CA THR A 10 -18.59 9.54 -31.04
C THR A 10 -18.93 10.09 -32.42
N VAL A 11 -20.21 10.15 -32.80
CA VAL A 11 -20.66 10.64 -34.11
C VAL A 11 -20.51 12.16 -34.18
N GLU A 12 -20.92 12.86 -33.12
CA GLU A 12 -20.68 14.30 -33.01
C GLU A 12 -19.18 14.59 -32.95
N GLY A 13 -18.42 13.79 -32.19
CA GLY A 13 -16.97 13.87 -32.08
C GLY A 13 -16.25 13.76 -33.43
N HIS A 14 -16.65 12.80 -34.26
CA HIS A 14 -16.16 12.62 -35.62
C HIS A 14 -16.45 13.84 -36.50
N ALA A 15 -17.70 14.34 -36.49
CA ALA A 15 -18.09 15.51 -37.28
C ALA A 15 -17.30 16.76 -36.88
N LEU A 16 -17.11 16.95 -35.57
CA LEU A 16 -16.31 18.06 -35.02
C LEU A 16 -14.82 17.92 -35.36
N PHE A 17 -14.26 16.72 -35.28
CA PHE A 17 -12.87 16.46 -35.65
C PHE A 17 -12.62 16.72 -37.13
N ASN A 18 -13.52 16.28 -38.01
CA ASN A 18 -13.40 16.51 -39.45
C ASN A 18 -13.44 18.00 -39.79
N ARG A 19 -14.31 18.76 -39.12
CA ARG A 19 -14.48 20.19 -39.38
C ARG A 19 -13.32 21.03 -38.84
N ASN A 20 -12.76 20.67 -37.69
CA ASN A 20 -11.83 21.55 -36.96
C ASN A 20 -10.38 21.04 -36.89
N CYS A 21 -10.14 19.74 -37.08
CA CYS A 21 -8.87 19.09 -36.76
C CYS A 21 -8.23 18.38 -37.96
N ALA A 22 -9.03 17.75 -38.83
CA ALA A 22 -8.53 16.88 -39.90
C ALA A 22 -7.70 17.60 -40.97
N ALA A 23 -7.89 18.91 -41.17
CA ALA A 23 -7.09 19.70 -42.12
C ALA A 23 -5.59 19.66 -41.78
N CYS A 24 -5.24 19.64 -40.49
CA CYS A 24 -3.85 19.55 -40.02
C CYS A 24 -3.49 18.12 -39.58
N HIS A 25 -4.36 17.45 -38.83
CA HIS A 25 -4.04 16.14 -38.23
C HIS A 25 -4.36 14.94 -39.14
N GLY A 26 -5.02 15.14 -40.28
CA GLY A 26 -5.47 14.05 -41.16
C GLY A 26 -6.71 13.34 -40.63
N MET A 27 -7.44 12.64 -41.52
CA MET A 27 -8.70 11.96 -41.18
C MET A 27 -8.51 10.83 -40.15
N ALA A 28 -7.34 10.17 -40.20
CA ALA A 28 -6.95 9.13 -39.25
C ALA A 28 -6.14 9.68 -38.06
N GLY A 29 -5.94 11.00 -37.96
CA GLY A 29 -5.13 11.61 -36.91
C GLY A 29 -3.62 11.32 -37.03
N GLY A 30 -3.10 11.05 -38.23
CA GLY A 30 -1.70 10.71 -38.49
C GLY A 30 -0.73 11.88 -38.45
N GLY A 31 -1.23 13.12 -38.40
CA GLY A 31 -0.39 14.32 -38.56
C GLY A 31 -0.10 14.68 -40.03
N ASP A 32 -0.87 14.09 -40.94
CA ASP A 32 -0.68 14.07 -42.40
C ASP A 32 -1.82 14.79 -43.14
N GLY A 33 -2.49 15.73 -42.47
CA GLY A 33 -3.54 16.54 -43.10
C GLY A 33 -3.00 17.40 -44.24
N PRO A 34 -3.85 17.84 -45.18
CA PRO A 34 -3.44 18.65 -46.33
C PRO A 34 -2.71 19.95 -45.94
N SER A 35 -3.00 20.50 -44.76
CA SER A 35 -2.34 21.69 -44.22
C SER A 35 -1.12 21.38 -43.35
N ALA A 36 -0.84 20.11 -43.01
CA ALA A 36 0.29 19.73 -42.14
C ALA A 36 1.62 20.27 -42.65
N HIS A 37 1.86 20.16 -43.96
CA HIS A 37 3.09 20.59 -44.63
C HIS A 37 3.30 22.11 -44.68
N THR A 38 2.26 22.90 -44.38
CA THR A 38 2.32 24.38 -44.35
C THR A 38 2.64 24.95 -42.98
N THR A 39 2.75 24.09 -41.96
CA THR A 39 3.04 24.50 -40.58
C THR A 39 4.54 24.45 -40.29
N SER A 40 5.06 25.41 -39.52
CA SER A 40 6.47 25.43 -39.10
C SER A 40 6.83 24.28 -38.16
N THR A 41 5.84 23.69 -37.51
CA THR A 41 5.97 22.54 -36.61
C THR A 41 4.90 21.53 -37.00
N PRO A 42 5.29 20.37 -37.56
CA PRO A 42 4.33 19.37 -38.03
C PRO A 42 3.37 18.92 -36.92
N PRO A 43 2.07 18.74 -37.21
CA PRO A 43 1.12 18.21 -36.25
C PRO A 43 1.49 16.77 -35.84
N PRO A 44 1.42 16.41 -34.55
CA PRO A 44 1.71 15.05 -34.11
C PRO A 44 0.62 14.05 -34.53
N GLY A 45 1.00 12.77 -34.65
CA GLY A 45 0.11 11.65 -34.95
C GLY A 45 -0.76 11.23 -33.77
N ILE A 46 -1.77 12.04 -33.44
CA ILE A 46 -2.66 11.86 -32.29
C ILE A 46 -3.57 10.62 -32.36
N GLY A 47 -3.86 10.12 -33.56
CA GLY A 47 -4.65 8.92 -33.80
C GLY A 47 -3.86 7.62 -33.61
N VAL A 48 -2.54 7.67 -33.44
CA VAL A 48 -1.68 6.50 -33.28
C VAL A 48 -1.00 6.53 -31.92
N ARG A 49 -1.40 5.62 -31.01
CA ARG A 49 -0.84 5.55 -29.64
C ARG A 49 0.69 5.54 -29.60
N LYS A 50 1.33 4.80 -30.51
CA LYS A 50 2.80 4.68 -30.56
C LYS A 50 3.52 5.99 -30.88
N LEU A 51 2.86 6.91 -31.60
CA LEU A 51 3.45 8.20 -31.98
C LEU A 51 3.25 9.27 -30.92
N THR A 52 2.22 9.14 -30.08
CA THR A 52 1.89 10.06 -28.99
C THR A 52 1.48 9.31 -27.72
N PRO A 53 2.38 8.50 -27.12
CA PRO A 53 2.07 7.72 -25.92
C PRO A 53 1.70 8.57 -24.70
N GLU A 54 2.19 9.81 -24.65
CA GLU A 54 1.94 10.80 -23.59
C GLU A 54 0.57 11.49 -23.69
N LEU A 55 -0.17 11.32 -24.79
CA LEU A 55 -1.48 11.94 -24.99
C LEU A 55 -2.53 11.32 -24.06
N THR A 56 -2.67 11.90 -22.86
CA THR A 56 -3.73 11.58 -21.90
C THR A 56 -5.02 12.36 -22.20
N PRO A 57 -6.19 11.93 -21.67
CA PRO A 57 -7.45 12.66 -21.88
C PRO A 57 -7.39 14.10 -21.36
N THR A 58 -6.72 14.29 -20.23
CA THR A 58 -6.47 15.60 -19.59
C THR A 58 -5.57 16.47 -20.48
N LEU A 59 -4.49 15.90 -21.01
CA LEU A 59 -3.60 16.64 -21.91
C LEU A 59 -4.31 17.01 -23.21
N ALA A 60 -5.05 16.08 -23.82
CA ALA A 60 -5.84 16.32 -25.01
C ALA A 60 -6.87 17.44 -24.79
N TYR A 61 -7.61 17.41 -23.67
CA TYR A 61 -8.58 18.46 -23.34
C TYR A 61 -7.94 19.82 -23.16
N ASN A 62 -6.80 19.89 -22.46
CA ASN A 62 -6.08 21.14 -22.26
C ASN A 62 -5.56 21.68 -23.59
N VAL A 63 -4.91 20.86 -24.41
CA VAL A 63 -4.39 21.26 -25.73
C VAL A 63 -5.51 21.76 -26.63
N ILE A 64 -6.66 21.07 -26.69
CA ILE A 64 -7.81 21.53 -27.48
C ILE A 64 -8.38 22.84 -26.91
N SER A 65 -8.36 23.03 -25.58
CA SER A 65 -8.93 24.22 -24.95
C SER A 65 -8.07 25.47 -25.13
N VAL A 66 -6.75 25.36 -24.95
CA VAL A 66 -5.84 26.52 -24.93
C VAL A 66 -4.91 26.62 -26.14
N GLY A 67 -4.83 25.59 -26.96
CA GLY A 67 -3.88 25.50 -28.07
C GLY A 67 -2.46 25.22 -27.61
N VAL A 68 -1.50 25.21 -28.54
CA VAL A 68 -0.08 25.04 -28.23
C VAL A 68 0.67 26.29 -28.65
N ARG A 69 1.23 26.99 -27.66
CA ARG A 69 1.98 28.23 -27.87
C ARG A 69 3.14 28.00 -28.85
N ALA A 70 3.36 28.97 -29.73
CA ALA A 70 4.40 28.93 -30.77
C ALA A 70 4.24 27.78 -31.80
N THR A 71 3.01 27.30 -32.00
CA THR A 71 2.65 26.38 -33.09
C THR A 71 1.42 26.89 -33.84
N ALA A 72 1.05 26.21 -34.92
CA ALA A 72 -0.19 26.47 -35.66
C ALA A 72 -1.45 25.92 -34.98
N MET A 73 -1.35 25.29 -33.79
CA MET A 73 -2.49 24.69 -33.09
C MET A 73 -3.24 25.75 -32.25
N PRO A 74 -4.44 26.20 -32.68
CA PRO A 74 -5.20 27.22 -31.95
C PRO A 74 -5.92 26.63 -30.73
N GLY A 75 -6.34 27.50 -29.81
CA GLY A 75 -7.24 27.13 -28.72
C GLY A 75 -8.70 27.19 -29.16
N PHE A 76 -9.45 26.13 -28.92
CA PHE A 76 -10.90 26.02 -29.19
C PHE A 76 -11.76 26.26 -27.93
N GLY A 77 -11.14 26.78 -26.86
CA GLY A 77 -11.79 27.10 -25.60
C GLY A 77 -13.02 27.99 -25.73
N SER A 78 -12.96 28.95 -26.66
CA SER A 78 -14.00 29.96 -26.91
C SER A 78 -15.01 29.58 -28.00
N THR A 79 -14.70 28.59 -28.85
CA THR A 79 -15.52 28.24 -30.03
C THR A 79 -16.23 26.89 -29.88
N LEU A 80 -15.72 26.00 -29.03
CA LEU A 80 -16.33 24.71 -28.73
C LEU A 80 -16.76 24.67 -27.26
N THR A 81 -17.86 23.97 -26.97
CA THR A 81 -18.25 23.70 -25.58
C THR A 81 -17.36 22.61 -24.97
N ALA A 82 -17.36 22.50 -23.64
CA ALA A 82 -16.68 21.41 -22.92
C ALA A 82 -17.12 20.02 -23.42
N GLN A 83 -18.43 19.83 -23.60
CA GLN A 83 -18.99 18.57 -24.12
C GLN A 83 -18.45 18.25 -25.52
N GLN A 84 -18.41 19.24 -26.41
CA GLN A 84 -17.92 19.07 -27.78
C GLN A 84 -16.43 18.73 -27.83
N ARG A 85 -15.62 19.37 -26.98
CA ARG A 85 -14.19 19.01 -26.84
C ARG A 85 -14.02 17.58 -26.35
N TRP A 86 -14.85 17.14 -25.41
CA TRP A 86 -14.85 15.75 -24.95
C TRP A 86 -15.29 14.74 -26.00
N ASN A 87 -16.28 15.09 -26.83
CA ASN A 87 -16.72 14.26 -27.95
C ASN A 87 -15.59 14.11 -28.98
N ILE A 88 -14.82 15.18 -29.27
CA ILE A 88 -13.62 15.11 -30.11
C ILE A 88 -12.57 14.18 -29.52
N ILE A 89 -12.27 14.29 -28.21
CA ILE A 89 -11.30 13.41 -27.54
C ILE A 89 -11.77 11.96 -27.61
N ASN A 90 -13.06 11.69 -27.39
CA ASN A 90 -13.62 10.35 -27.51
C ASN A 90 -13.35 9.74 -28.89
N TYR A 91 -13.56 10.55 -29.95
CA TYR A 91 -13.27 10.13 -31.31
C TYR A 91 -11.77 9.88 -31.54
N ILE A 92 -10.87 10.75 -31.04
CA ILE A 92 -9.41 10.53 -31.12
C ILE A 92 -9.02 9.20 -30.46
N TYR A 93 -9.60 8.87 -29.31
CA TYR A 93 -9.34 7.60 -28.63
C TYR A 93 -9.82 6.39 -29.42
N THR A 94 -10.93 6.52 -30.17
CA THR A 94 -11.39 5.46 -31.08
C THR A 94 -10.40 5.21 -32.23
N LEU A 95 -9.77 6.26 -32.77
CA LEU A 95 -8.71 6.14 -33.79
C LEU A 95 -7.50 5.37 -33.23
N ARG A 96 -7.19 5.56 -31.95
CA ARG A 96 -6.09 4.88 -31.24
C ARG A 96 -6.40 3.42 -30.89
N GLY A 97 -7.63 2.95 -31.10
CA GLY A 97 -8.10 1.64 -30.64
C GLY A 97 -8.25 1.57 -29.12
N GLU A 98 -8.45 2.72 -28.45
CA GLU A 98 -8.54 2.83 -27.00
C GLU A 98 -9.94 3.22 -26.55
N LYS A 99 -10.37 2.71 -25.39
CA LYS A 99 -11.57 3.21 -24.73
C LYS A 99 -11.22 4.47 -23.95
N LEU A 100 -11.87 5.59 -24.28
CA LEU A 100 -11.70 6.81 -23.51
C LEU A 100 -12.21 6.60 -22.08
N VAL A 101 -11.30 6.72 -21.12
CA VAL A 101 -11.62 6.84 -19.70
C VAL A 101 -11.57 8.32 -19.37
N ILE A 102 -12.73 8.97 -19.30
CA ILE A 102 -12.80 10.35 -18.80
C ILE A 102 -12.19 10.32 -17.39
N PRO A 103 -11.20 11.17 -17.08
CA PRO A 103 -10.83 11.43 -15.71
C PRO A 103 -12.13 11.91 -15.06
N ARG A 104 -12.78 11.06 -14.27
CA ARG A 104 -13.79 11.54 -13.33
C ARG A 104 -13.12 12.68 -12.55
N ALA A 105 -13.89 13.64 -12.05
CA ALA A 105 -13.40 14.40 -10.90
C ALA A 105 -13.00 13.32 -9.90
N ARG A 106 -11.69 13.10 -9.84
CA ARG A 106 -11.10 11.93 -9.24
C ARG A 106 -11.19 12.25 -7.77
N PRO A 107 -11.99 11.52 -6.98
CA PRO A 107 -11.84 11.57 -5.53
C PRO A 107 -10.40 11.18 -5.15
N ASP A 108 -9.69 10.51 -6.05
CA ASP A 108 -8.27 10.11 -5.96
C ASP A 108 -7.27 11.18 -6.42
N ALA A 109 -7.63 12.48 -6.39
CA ALA A 109 -6.62 13.53 -6.17
C ALA A 109 -6.06 13.50 -4.72
N THR A 110 -6.29 12.40 -3.99
CA THR A 110 -5.70 12.10 -2.68
C THR A 110 -4.21 11.82 -2.70
N GLY A 111 -3.64 11.58 -3.88
CA GLY A 111 -2.23 11.21 -4.03
C GLY A 111 -1.33 12.31 -4.57
N VAL A 112 -1.44 13.56 -4.12
CA VAL A 112 -0.26 14.45 -4.21
C VAL A 112 0.64 14.04 -3.04
N PRO A 113 1.84 13.48 -3.29
CA PRO A 113 2.75 13.15 -2.20
C PRO A 113 2.91 14.38 -1.28
N ALA A 114 2.87 14.17 0.04
CA ALA A 114 2.76 15.28 1.00
C ALA A 114 3.91 16.32 0.86
N ASP A 115 5.06 15.90 0.31
CA ASP A 115 6.19 16.76 -0.04
C ASP A 115 5.92 17.71 -1.23
N THR A 116 5.01 17.33 -2.13
CA THR A 116 4.61 18.08 -3.34
C THR A 116 3.23 18.73 -3.23
N ALA A 117 2.44 18.40 -2.21
CA ALA A 117 1.13 18.99 -1.95
C ALA A 117 1.22 20.49 -1.64
N SER A 118 2.22 20.91 -0.86
CA SER A 118 2.45 22.32 -0.54
C SER A 118 2.63 23.22 -1.78
N PRO A 119 3.58 22.92 -2.68
CA PRO A 119 3.77 23.70 -3.91
C PRO A 119 2.52 23.77 -4.81
N VAL A 120 1.76 22.68 -4.93
CA VAL A 120 0.56 22.61 -5.78
C VAL A 120 -0.58 23.45 -5.21
N ILE A 121 -0.86 23.32 -3.91
CA ILE A 121 -1.88 24.12 -3.22
C ILE A 121 -1.57 25.61 -3.35
N LEU A 122 -0.31 26.01 -3.08
CA LEU A 122 0.11 27.41 -3.19
C LEU A 122 0.00 27.95 -4.62
N ALA A 123 0.39 27.17 -5.62
CA ALA A 123 0.26 27.57 -7.02
C ALA A 123 -1.19 27.77 -7.46
N LEU A 124 -2.13 26.95 -6.94
CA LEU A 124 -3.56 27.09 -7.22
C LEU A 124 -4.15 28.34 -6.55
N LEU A 125 -3.75 28.65 -5.31
CA LEU A 125 -4.13 29.88 -4.62
C LEU A 125 -3.59 31.13 -5.35
N ASP A 126 -2.34 31.09 -5.80
CA ASP A 126 -1.73 32.18 -6.58
C ASP A 126 -2.43 32.38 -7.93
N SER A 127 -2.77 31.27 -8.61
CA SER A 127 -3.55 31.32 -9.85
C SER A 127 -4.94 31.91 -9.62
N ALA A 128 -5.61 31.59 -8.51
CA ALA A 128 -6.90 32.16 -8.14
C ALA A 128 -6.82 33.68 -7.96
N LEU A 129 -5.78 34.18 -7.27
CA LEU A 129 -5.54 35.62 -7.10
C LEU A 129 -5.30 36.32 -8.43
N ASP A 130 -4.55 35.69 -9.35
CA ASP A 130 -4.29 36.26 -10.67
C ASP A 130 -5.53 36.35 -11.55
N PHE A 131 -6.42 35.36 -11.49
CA PHE A 131 -7.73 35.43 -12.17
C PHE A 131 -8.62 36.51 -11.55
N ALA A 132 -8.63 36.64 -10.22
CA ALA A 132 -9.41 37.66 -9.52
C ALA A 132 -8.93 39.08 -9.89
N ARG A 133 -7.61 39.32 -9.92
CA ARG A 133 -7.02 40.60 -10.37
C ARG A 133 -7.41 40.97 -11.81
N LYS A 134 -7.63 39.97 -12.67
CA LYS A 134 -8.06 40.14 -14.06
C LYS A 134 -9.59 40.25 -14.21
N GLY A 135 -10.34 40.31 -13.11
CA GLY A 135 -11.81 40.39 -13.10
C GLY A 135 -12.52 39.08 -13.46
N LYS A 136 -11.78 37.96 -13.55
CA LYS A 136 -12.30 36.64 -13.91
C LYS A 136 -12.71 35.85 -12.66
N ILE A 137 -13.81 36.29 -12.04
CA ILE A 137 -14.23 35.81 -10.70
C ILE A 137 -14.68 34.35 -10.71
N ALA A 138 -15.29 33.87 -11.81
CA ALA A 138 -15.68 32.47 -11.93
C ALA A 138 -14.46 31.56 -11.94
N GLU A 139 -13.49 31.84 -12.81
CA GLU A 139 -12.25 31.08 -12.91
C GLU A 139 -11.40 31.18 -11.64
N ALA A 140 -11.40 32.35 -10.99
CA ALA A 140 -10.74 32.53 -9.70
C ALA A 140 -11.37 31.66 -8.60
N GLY A 141 -12.71 31.59 -8.57
CA GLY A 141 -13.46 30.74 -7.65
C GLY A 141 -13.20 29.25 -7.89
N ASP A 142 -13.06 28.84 -9.14
CA ASP A 142 -12.72 27.45 -9.50
C ASP A 142 -11.31 27.09 -9.02
N ARG A 143 -10.31 27.96 -9.23
CA ARG A 143 -8.94 27.72 -8.73
C ARG A 143 -8.86 27.73 -7.21
N ALA A 144 -9.64 28.57 -6.54
CA ALA A 144 -9.75 28.57 -5.08
C ALA A 144 -10.35 27.26 -4.55
N PHE A 145 -11.29 26.68 -5.28
CA PHE A 145 -11.87 25.37 -4.96
C PHE A 145 -10.88 24.24 -5.22
N ASP A 146 -10.18 24.25 -6.36
CA ASP A 146 -9.14 23.27 -6.69
C ASP A 146 -8.04 23.23 -5.62
N ALA A 147 -7.65 24.38 -5.07
CA ALA A 147 -6.67 24.47 -3.99
C ALA A 147 -7.14 23.78 -2.69
N TYR A 148 -8.43 23.89 -2.36
CA TYR A 148 -9.02 23.19 -1.21
C TYR A 148 -9.09 21.68 -1.45
N ILE A 149 -9.47 21.24 -2.65
CA ILE A 149 -9.48 19.82 -3.01
C ILE A 149 -8.08 19.21 -2.95
N ALA A 150 -7.04 19.98 -3.29
CA ALA A 150 -5.66 19.52 -3.13
C ALA A 150 -5.22 19.43 -1.65
N PHE A 151 -5.91 20.13 -0.73
CA PHE A 151 -5.64 20.12 0.71
C PHE A 151 -6.43 19.03 1.45
N GLU A 152 -7.65 18.71 1.01
CA GLU A 152 -8.55 17.69 1.59
C GLU A 152 -7.86 16.36 1.98
N PRO A 153 -6.93 15.80 1.18
CA PRO A 153 -6.26 14.54 1.51
C PRO A 153 -5.36 14.63 2.75
N LEU A 154 -4.86 15.83 3.05
CA LEU A 154 -4.02 16.10 4.22
C LEU A 154 -4.85 16.31 5.49
N GLU A 155 -6.15 16.63 5.36
CA GLU A 155 -7.01 16.94 6.50
C GLU A 155 -7.22 15.74 7.40
N THR A 156 -7.61 14.60 6.84
CA THR A 156 -7.93 13.39 7.60
C THR A 156 -6.76 12.88 8.46
N PRO A 157 -5.52 12.73 7.93
CA PRO A 157 -4.36 12.34 8.73
C PRO A 157 -3.95 13.41 9.75
N ALA A 158 -3.98 14.70 9.39
CA ALA A 158 -3.56 15.75 10.32
C ALA A 158 -4.61 16.08 11.39
N ARG A 159 -5.92 15.94 11.10
CA ARG A 159 -7.04 16.20 12.05
C ARG A 159 -7.05 15.18 13.17
N ALA A 160 -6.66 13.95 12.91
CA ALA A 160 -6.48 12.92 13.94
C ALA A 160 -5.43 13.31 14.99
N LYS A 161 -4.42 14.10 14.60
CA LYS A 161 -3.30 14.53 15.47
C LYS A 161 -3.53 15.91 16.10
N LYS A 162 -3.94 16.90 15.30
CA LYS A 162 -4.22 18.29 15.75
C LYS A 162 -5.51 18.83 15.13
N PRO A 163 -6.69 18.50 15.69
CA PRO A 163 -7.98 18.93 15.13
C PRO A 163 -8.13 20.45 15.08
N GLY A 164 -7.57 21.19 16.05
CA GLY A 164 -7.63 22.65 16.08
C GLY A 164 -6.84 23.34 14.96
N LEU A 165 -5.74 22.73 14.49
CA LEU A 165 -4.97 23.24 13.36
C LEU A 165 -5.78 23.10 12.07
N ILE A 166 -6.39 21.93 11.84
CA ILE A 166 -7.20 21.69 10.64
C ILE A 166 -8.44 22.57 10.60
N ALA A 167 -9.16 22.72 11.72
CA ALA A 167 -10.29 23.67 11.80
C ALA A 167 -9.87 25.10 11.45
N THR A 168 -8.65 25.50 11.82
CA THR A 168 -8.10 26.82 11.49
C THR A 168 -7.77 26.93 9.99
N MET A 169 -7.20 25.88 9.40
CA MET A 169 -6.89 25.82 7.96
C MET A 169 -8.16 25.84 7.10
N GLU A 170 -9.18 25.03 7.43
CA GLU A 170 -10.48 25.02 6.75
C GLU A 170 -11.11 26.42 6.72
N ARG A 171 -11.03 27.14 7.85
CA ARG A 171 -11.49 28.53 7.93
C ARG A 171 -10.70 29.44 7.00
N TYR A 172 -9.38 29.33 6.94
CA TYR A 172 -8.58 30.15 6.00
C TYR A 172 -8.92 29.86 4.53
N PHE A 173 -9.16 28.60 4.15
CA PHE A 173 -9.63 28.25 2.80
C PHE A 173 -11.03 28.80 2.50
N ALA A 174 -11.94 28.74 3.47
CA ALA A 174 -13.28 29.32 3.35
C ALA A 174 -13.23 30.84 3.19
N ASP A 175 -12.41 31.52 4.00
CA ASP A 175 -12.19 32.97 3.95
C ASP A 175 -11.56 33.39 2.63
N PHE A 176 -10.56 32.64 2.14
CA PHE A 176 -9.92 32.84 0.84
C PHE A 176 -10.94 32.78 -0.29
N LYS A 177 -11.72 31.70 -0.36
CA LYS A 177 -12.77 31.50 -1.38
C LYS A 177 -13.84 32.58 -1.31
N GLY A 178 -14.25 32.96 -0.11
CA GLY A 178 -15.21 34.03 0.12
C GLY A 178 -14.70 35.39 -0.36
N ALA A 179 -13.43 35.71 -0.07
CA ALA A 179 -12.79 36.95 -0.50
C ALA A 179 -12.62 37.01 -2.02
N VAL A 180 -12.18 35.93 -2.65
CA VAL A 180 -12.09 35.80 -4.13
C VAL A 180 -13.44 36.07 -4.80
N ARG A 181 -14.52 35.49 -4.28
CA ARG A 181 -15.89 35.71 -4.81
C ARG A 181 -16.36 37.15 -4.70
N ARG A 182 -15.97 37.85 -3.64
CA ARG A 182 -16.27 39.28 -3.43
C ARG A 182 -15.30 40.21 -4.17
N ASN A 183 -14.33 39.65 -4.90
CA ASN A 183 -13.22 40.37 -5.53
C ASN A 183 -12.40 41.21 -4.53
N ASP A 184 -12.34 40.79 -3.27
CA ASP A 184 -11.52 41.41 -2.22
C ASP A 184 -10.13 40.77 -2.23
N ILE A 185 -9.27 41.29 -3.11
CA ILE A 185 -7.92 40.77 -3.35
C ILE A 185 -7.04 40.87 -2.10
N ALA A 186 -7.21 41.93 -1.29
CA ALA A 186 -6.41 42.14 -0.10
C ALA A 186 -6.71 41.09 0.98
N SER A 187 -8.00 40.80 1.21
CA SER A 187 -8.39 39.74 2.14
C SER A 187 -8.03 38.35 1.61
N ALA A 188 -8.18 38.11 0.31
CA ALA A 188 -7.76 36.85 -0.31
C ALA A 188 -6.25 36.63 -0.18
N ALA A 189 -5.41 37.66 -0.40
CA ALA A 189 -3.96 37.55 -0.22
C ALA A 189 -3.59 37.19 1.23
N ARG A 190 -4.23 37.83 2.23
CA ARG A 190 -4.00 37.50 3.65
C ARG A 190 -4.36 36.06 4.00
N SER A 191 -5.50 35.56 3.50
CA SER A 191 -5.90 34.17 3.71
C SER A 191 -4.94 33.19 3.02
N ARG A 192 -4.43 33.53 1.82
CA ARG A 192 -3.41 32.74 1.12
C ARG A 192 -2.12 32.63 1.92
N ASP A 193 -1.64 33.72 2.49
CA ASP A 193 -0.42 33.72 3.30
C ASP A 193 -0.61 32.94 4.61
N ALA A 194 -1.76 33.08 5.26
CA ALA A 194 -2.10 32.28 6.44
C ALA A 194 -2.18 30.76 6.14
N ILE A 195 -2.67 30.38 4.94
CA ILE A 195 -2.60 28.99 4.47
C ILE A 195 -1.15 28.57 4.26
N ALA A 196 -0.33 29.40 3.63
CA ALA A 196 1.08 29.11 3.37
C ALA A 196 1.89 28.89 4.67
N ASP A 197 1.62 29.67 5.71
CA ASP A 197 2.26 29.54 7.01
C ASP A 197 1.84 28.26 7.76
N GLY A 198 0.58 27.85 7.61
CA GLY A 198 0.04 26.66 8.28
C GLY A 198 0.39 25.34 7.58
N LEU A 199 0.59 25.35 6.26
CA LEU A 199 0.76 24.16 5.43
C LEU A 199 1.97 23.28 5.83
N PRO A 200 3.16 23.84 6.17
CA PRO A 200 4.29 23.04 6.66
C PRO A 200 3.96 22.23 7.92
N SER A 201 3.19 22.82 8.85
CA SER A 201 2.79 22.13 10.08
C SER A 201 1.78 21.01 9.81
N VAL A 202 0.89 21.19 8.84
CA VAL A 202 -0.03 20.13 8.40
C VAL A 202 0.76 18.98 7.76
N ILE A 203 1.69 19.30 6.87
CA ILE A 203 2.51 18.30 6.19
C ILE A 203 3.36 17.51 7.19
N ASP A 204 4.01 18.17 8.15
CA ASP A 204 4.80 17.50 9.19
C ASP A 204 3.96 16.49 9.99
N LEU A 205 2.70 16.85 10.32
CA LEU A 205 1.76 15.94 10.97
C LEU A 205 1.39 14.75 10.09
N THR A 206 1.29 14.93 8.77
CA THR A 206 1.04 13.83 7.82
C THR A 206 2.29 12.98 7.55
N GLN A 207 3.48 13.53 7.74
CA GLN A 207 4.75 12.90 7.38
C GLN A 207 5.48 12.22 8.53
N GLN A 208 4.97 12.26 9.76
CA GLN A 208 5.71 11.72 10.92
C GLN A 208 6.22 10.31 10.60
N PRO A 209 7.56 10.14 10.48
CA PRO A 209 8.14 8.86 10.17
C PRO A 209 7.83 7.91 11.32
N SER A 210 7.25 6.75 11.02
CA SER A 210 7.48 5.55 11.82
C SER A 210 8.99 5.52 12.12
N GLY A 211 9.37 5.69 13.38
CA GLY A 211 10.75 6.05 13.71
C GLY A 211 11.73 5.05 13.09
N ASN A 212 12.86 5.52 12.57
CA ASN A 212 13.89 4.64 11.98
C ASN A 212 14.24 3.44 12.90
N TRP A 213 14.13 3.64 14.21
CA TRP A 213 14.33 2.59 15.21
C TRP A 213 13.24 1.51 15.23
N GLU A 214 11.99 1.89 14.98
CA GLU A 214 10.86 0.97 14.91
C GLU A 214 10.98 0.05 13.70
N ALA A 215 11.21 0.62 12.52
CA ALA A 215 11.42 -0.13 11.28
C ALA A 215 12.61 -1.10 11.39
N PHE A 216 13.70 -0.66 12.04
CA PHE A 216 14.84 -1.52 12.37
C PHE A 216 14.44 -2.69 13.27
N PHE A 217 13.77 -2.43 14.41
CA PHE A 217 13.42 -3.47 15.36
C PHE A 217 12.40 -4.46 14.79
N GLN A 218 11.41 -3.98 14.04
CA GLN A 218 10.45 -4.86 13.37
C GLN A 218 11.17 -5.79 12.37
N SER A 219 12.03 -5.23 11.51
CA SER A 219 12.85 -6.02 10.58
C SER A 219 13.73 -7.05 11.31
N PHE A 220 14.46 -6.62 12.34
CA PHE A 220 15.30 -7.49 13.16
C PHE A 220 14.51 -8.65 13.79
N LEU A 221 13.35 -8.36 14.37
CA LEU A 221 12.52 -9.34 15.05
C LEU A 221 11.89 -10.34 14.06
N ILE A 222 11.47 -9.88 12.87
CA ILE A 222 10.95 -10.75 11.81
C ILE A 222 12.03 -11.76 11.41
N ILE A 223 13.21 -11.30 10.97
CA ILE A 223 14.23 -12.22 10.47
C ILE A 223 14.71 -13.18 11.56
N LEU A 224 14.87 -12.69 12.79
CA LEU A 224 15.29 -13.50 13.93
C LEU A 224 14.26 -14.60 14.24
N ARG A 225 12.97 -14.30 14.14
CA ARG A 225 11.90 -15.26 14.39
C ARG A 225 11.81 -16.31 13.28
N GLU A 226 11.65 -15.90 12.03
CA GLU A 226 11.46 -16.84 10.91
C GLU A 226 12.72 -17.70 10.68
N GLY A 227 13.90 -17.09 10.78
CA GLY A 227 15.16 -17.82 10.68
C GLY A 227 15.35 -18.83 11.81
N PHE A 228 14.90 -18.51 13.02
CA PHE A 228 15.00 -19.45 14.14
C PHE A 228 14.00 -20.61 14.02
N GLU A 229 12.76 -20.35 13.59
CA GLU A 229 11.79 -21.41 13.31
C GLU A 229 12.31 -22.37 12.23
N ALA A 230 12.91 -21.83 11.16
CA ALA A 230 13.58 -22.63 10.14
C ALA A 230 14.73 -23.48 10.73
N ILE A 231 15.59 -22.89 11.57
CA ILE A 231 16.69 -23.61 12.24
C ILE A 231 16.16 -24.73 13.13
N LEU A 232 15.08 -24.52 13.88
CA LEU A 232 14.50 -25.56 14.74
C LEU A 232 13.93 -26.72 13.93
N VAL A 233 13.16 -26.44 12.89
CA VAL A 233 12.54 -27.48 12.06
C VAL A 233 13.63 -28.27 11.33
N ILE A 234 14.54 -27.60 10.64
CA ILE A 234 15.64 -28.25 9.93
C ILE A 234 16.58 -28.95 10.90
N GLY A 235 16.92 -28.31 12.02
CA GLY A 235 17.77 -28.86 13.07
C GLY A 235 17.20 -30.13 13.68
N ALA A 236 15.88 -30.21 13.90
CA ALA A 236 15.22 -31.42 14.38
C ALA A 236 15.32 -32.58 13.37
N VAL A 237 15.09 -32.30 12.08
CA VAL A 237 15.20 -33.31 11.02
C VAL A 237 16.66 -33.77 10.87
N VAL A 238 17.62 -32.85 10.86
CA VAL A 238 19.05 -33.14 10.80
C VAL A 238 19.50 -33.95 12.01
N ALA A 239 19.11 -33.57 13.22
CA ALA A 239 19.44 -34.29 14.45
C ALA A 239 18.86 -35.71 14.43
N PHE A 240 17.63 -35.89 13.93
CA PHE A 240 17.02 -37.20 13.76
C PHE A 240 17.81 -38.08 12.77
N LEU A 241 18.15 -37.56 11.59
CA LEU A 241 18.94 -38.31 10.60
C LEU A 241 20.34 -38.68 11.10
N ILE A 242 21.00 -37.78 11.83
CA ILE A 242 22.30 -38.07 12.43
C ILE A 242 22.15 -39.18 13.49
N LYS A 243 21.08 -39.14 14.30
CA LYS A 243 20.82 -40.12 15.35
C LYS A 243 20.44 -41.50 14.81
N THR A 244 19.76 -41.56 13.66
CA THR A 244 19.37 -42.82 13.00
C THR A 244 20.42 -43.34 12.02
N GLY A 245 21.59 -42.70 11.91
CA GLY A 245 22.71 -43.17 11.08
C GLY A 245 22.62 -42.81 9.60
N HIS A 246 21.61 -42.05 9.16
CA HIS A 246 21.35 -41.74 7.75
C HIS A 246 22.00 -40.40 7.31
N ARG A 247 23.29 -40.22 7.62
CA ARG A 247 24.01 -38.96 7.33
C ARG A 247 24.10 -38.65 5.83
N GLU A 248 24.06 -39.66 4.98
CA GLU A 248 24.07 -39.53 3.52
C GLU A 248 22.85 -38.77 2.99
N ARG A 249 21.73 -38.79 3.73
CA ARG A 249 20.49 -38.09 3.36
C ARG A 249 20.52 -36.59 3.67
N LEU A 250 21.55 -36.09 4.36
CA LEU A 250 21.71 -34.64 4.61
C LEU A 250 21.81 -33.84 3.31
N ARG A 251 22.33 -34.43 2.22
CA ARG A 251 22.35 -33.78 0.90
C ARG A 251 20.94 -33.47 0.37
N SER A 252 19.97 -34.35 0.65
CA SER A 252 18.58 -34.13 0.28
C SER A 252 17.95 -32.98 1.06
N ILE A 253 18.29 -32.81 2.33
CA ILE A 253 17.85 -31.67 3.14
C ILE A 253 18.39 -30.36 2.53
N TRP A 254 19.69 -30.29 2.23
CA TRP A 254 20.29 -29.11 1.62
C TRP A 254 19.64 -28.72 0.29
N LEU A 255 19.34 -29.72 -0.56
CA LEU A 255 18.59 -29.47 -1.79
C LEU A 255 17.22 -28.85 -1.50
N GLY A 256 16.49 -29.38 -0.52
CA GLY A 256 15.20 -28.83 -0.09
C GLY A 256 15.31 -27.38 0.40
N ILE A 257 16.31 -27.08 1.24
CA ILE A 257 16.57 -25.72 1.76
C ILE A 257 16.81 -24.73 0.62
N VAL A 258 17.71 -25.06 -0.31
CA VAL A 258 18.05 -24.18 -1.43
C VAL A 258 16.83 -23.94 -2.33
N LEU A 259 16.10 -25.01 -2.67
CA LEU A 259 14.87 -24.88 -3.46
C LEU A 259 13.81 -24.04 -2.73
N GLY A 260 13.70 -24.19 -1.42
CA GLY A 260 12.76 -23.42 -0.59
C GLY A 260 13.09 -21.94 -0.61
N LEU A 261 14.36 -21.57 -0.38
CA LEU A 261 14.83 -20.18 -0.44
C LEU A 261 14.56 -19.53 -1.81
N VAL A 262 14.88 -20.24 -2.89
CA VAL A 262 14.63 -19.76 -4.25
C VAL A 262 13.13 -19.57 -4.51
N ALA A 263 12.30 -20.53 -4.09
CA ALA A 263 10.84 -20.44 -4.25
C ALA A 263 10.24 -19.28 -3.42
N SER A 264 10.75 -19.02 -2.21
CA SER A 264 10.34 -17.90 -1.38
C SER A 264 10.70 -16.57 -2.02
N LEU A 265 11.92 -16.43 -2.56
CA LEU A 265 12.33 -15.23 -3.29
C LEU A 265 11.50 -15.02 -4.55
N ALA A 266 11.24 -16.09 -5.32
CA ALA A 266 10.37 -16.03 -6.49
C ALA A 266 8.95 -15.59 -6.10
N THR A 267 8.41 -16.11 -4.98
CA THR A 267 7.09 -15.71 -4.46
C THR A 267 7.07 -14.24 -4.09
N ALA A 268 8.12 -13.72 -3.45
CA ALA A 268 8.23 -12.30 -3.12
C ALA A 268 8.21 -11.40 -4.38
N VAL A 269 8.95 -11.79 -5.43
CA VAL A 269 8.98 -11.06 -6.71
C VAL A 269 7.61 -11.12 -7.40
N VAL A 270 7.01 -12.30 -7.51
CA VAL A 270 5.69 -12.50 -8.12
C VAL A 270 4.62 -11.70 -7.39
N LEU A 271 4.64 -11.72 -6.05
CA LEU A 271 3.69 -10.95 -5.25
C LEU A 271 3.87 -9.45 -5.50
N LYS A 272 5.09 -8.94 -5.48
CA LYS A 272 5.39 -7.53 -5.74
C LYS A 272 4.94 -7.10 -7.14
N THR A 273 5.19 -7.89 -8.18
CA THR A 273 4.81 -7.56 -9.55
C THR A 273 3.31 -7.63 -9.76
N LEU A 274 2.63 -8.64 -9.20
CA LEU A 274 1.17 -8.76 -9.27
C LEU A 274 0.50 -7.58 -8.56
N LEU A 275 0.94 -7.22 -7.35
CA LEU A 275 0.36 -6.09 -6.59
C LEU A 275 0.60 -4.75 -7.30
N ALA A 276 1.79 -4.54 -7.89
CA ALA A 276 2.10 -3.31 -8.64
C ALA A 276 1.29 -3.18 -9.95
N ALA A 277 0.82 -4.29 -10.51
CA ALA A 277 0.01 -4.31 -11.73
C ALA A 277 -1.50 -4.13 -11.47
N MET A 278 -1.95 -4.16 -10.22
CA MET A 278 -3.36 -3.98 -9.89
C MET A 278 -3.76 -2.50 -10.03
N PRO A 279 -4.81 -2.16 -10.81
CA PRO A 279 -5.32 -0.80 -10.93
C PRO A 279 -6.15 -0.33 -9.70
N ALA A 280 -6.06 -1.05 -8.58
CA ALA A 280 -6.67 -0.65 -7.32
C ALA A 280 -5.91 0.54 -6.72
N SER A 281 -6.59 1.36 -5.91
CA SER A 281 -5.90 2.46 -5.22
C SER A 281 -4.91 1.87 -4.20
N ARG A 282 -3.76 2.54 -4.06
CA ARG A 282 -2.60 2.06 -3.30
C ARG A 282 -3.00 1.68 -1.87
N GLU A 283 -3.91 2.46 -1.30
CA GLU A 283 -4.46 2.33 0.05
C GLU A 283 -5.27 1.03 0.23
N ILE A 284 -6.03 0.60 -0.79
CA ILE A 284 -6.80 -0.67 -0.74
C ILE A 284 -5.86 -1.87 -0.73
N VAL A 285 -4.82 -1.80 -1.56
CA VAL A 285 -3.84 -2.87 -1.68
C VAL A 285 -3.04 -2.99 -0.39
N GLU A 286 -2.61 -1.87 0.19
CA GLU A 286 -1.90 -1.81 1.47
C GLU A 286 -2.78 -2.34 2.60
N ALA A 287 -4.02 -1.85 2.73
CA ALA A 287 -4.99 -2.33 3.71
C ALA A 287 -5.26 -3.84 3.60
N THR A 288 -5.51 -4.32 2.38
CA THR A 288 -5.83 -5.75 2.14
C THR A 288 -4.64 -6.63 2.51
N THR A 289 -3.43 -6.21 2.15
CA THR A 289 -2.20 -6.95 2.47
C THR A 289 -2.00 -7.03 3.99
N MET A 290 -2.21 -5.92 4.71
CA MET A 290 -2.12 -5.91 6.17
C MET A 290 -3.18 -6.81 6.82
N LEU A 291 -4.44 -6.77 6.35
CA LEU A 291 -5.50 -7.62 6.91
C LEU A 291 -5.28 -9.12 6.61
N ILE A 292 -4.75 -9.47 5.44
CA ILE A 292 -4.31 -10.84 5.16
C ILE A 292 -3.19 -11.24 6.14
N ALA A 293 -2.21 -10.36 6.35
CA ALA A 293 -1.12 -10.61 7.30
C ALA A 293 -1.64 -10.81 8.72
N VAL A 294 -2.68 -10.08 9.16
CA VAL A 294 -3.34 -10.28 10.46
C VAL A 294 -3.92 -11.68 10.59
N VAL A 295 -4.64 -12.16 9.57
CA VAL A 295 -5.22 -13.52 9.57
C VAL A 295 -4.12 -14.58 9.65
N VAL A 296 -3.05 -14.41 8.87
CA VAL A 296 -1.90 -15.33 8.87
C VAL A 296 -1.21 -15.31 10.24
N LEU A 297 -0.85 -14.14 10.75
CA LEU A 297 -0.18 -13.98 12.04
C LEU A 297 -0.99 -14.56 13.19
N PHE A 298 -2.30 -14.30 13.22
CA PHE A 298 -3.17 -14.84 14.25
C PHE A 298 -3.25 -16.37 14.16
N SER A 299 -3.39 -16.93 12.95
CA SER A 299 -3.42 -18.38 12.74
C SER A 299 -2.11 -19.05 13.17
N VAL A 300 -0.96 -18.45 12.82
CA VAL A 300 0.35 -18.99 13.18
C VAL A 300 0.65 -18.84 14.67
N SER A 301 0.33 -17.69 15.26
CA SER A 301 0.40 -17.48 16.72
C SER A 301 -0.42 -18.51 17.47
N TYR A 302 -1.67 -18.73 17.07
CA TYR A 302 -2.52 -19.76 17.66
C TYR A 302 -1.95 -21.16 17.50
N TRP A 303 -1.45 -21.51 16.31
CA TRP A 303 -0.81 -22.80 16.07
C TRP A 303 0.37 -23.03 17.02
N LEU A 304 1.22 -22.01 17.21
CA LEU A 304 2.40 -22.08 18.04
C LEU A 304 2.03 -22.26 19.53
N ILE A 305 1.03 -21.51 20.02
CA ILE A 305 0.47 -21.66 21.36
C ILE A 305 -0.08 -23.08 21.58
N SER A 306 -0.78 -23.64 20.57
CA SER A 306 -1.33 -25.01 20.64
C SER A 306 -0.27 -26.13 20.74
N LYS A 307 0.99 -25.82 20.40
CA LYS A 307 2.13 -26.76 20.37
C LYS A 307 3.18 -26.48 21.46
N VAL A 308 2.93 -25.56 22.39
CA VAL A 308 3.82 -25.21 23.52
C VAL A 308 4.24 -26.44 24.36
N GLU A 309 3.46 -27.52 24.36
CA GLU A 309 3.86 -28.79 24.97
C GLU A 309 4.91 -29.54 24.12
N ALA A 310 6.14 -29.56 24.61
CA ALA A 310 7.27 -30.27 24.02
C ALA A 310 6.98 -31.74 23.64
N ALA A 311 6.10 -32.42 24.38
CA ALA A 311 5.69 -33.80 24.10
C ALA A 311 4.86 -33.94 22.79
N LYS A 312 3.94 -33.00 22.53
CA LYS A 312 3.13 -32.98 21.30
C LYS A 312 3.99 -32.68 20.07
N TRP A 313 4.98 -31.81 20.22
CA TRP A 313 5.96 -31.50 19.17
C TRP A 313 6.83 -32.71 18.81
N GLN A 314 7.39 -33.39 19.82
CA GLN A 314 8.22 -34.58 19.61
C GLN A 314 7.48 -35.73 18.92
N LYS A 315 6.18 -35.89 19.20
CA LYS A 315 5.31 -36.88 18.54
C LYS A 315 5.10 -36.54 17.06
N PHE A 316 4.77 -35.28 16.75
CA PHE A 316 4.56 -34.81 15.37
C PHE A 316 5.79 -35.01 14.48
N ILE A 317 6.98 -34.65 14.98
CA ILE A 317 8.22 -34.81 14.23
C ILE A 317 8.51 -36.30 13.97
N ARG A 318 8.32 -37.16 14.98
CA ARG A 318 8.48 -38.60 14.82
C ARG A 318 7.55 -39.14 13.73
N GLU A 319 6.25 -38.92 13.82
CA GLU A 319 5.28 -39.45 12.86
C GLU A 319 5.57 -38.99 11.41
N LYS A 320 5.87 -37.71 11.21
CA LYS A 320 6.17 -37.16 9.88
C LYS A 320 7.47 -37.69 9.29
N VAL A 321 8.51 -37.83 10.10
CA VAL A 321 9.82 -38.29 9.61
C VAL A 321 9.84 -39.80 9.41
N THR A 322 9.23 -40.58 10.31
CA THR A 322 9.12 -42.04 10.14
C THR A 322 8.31 -42.39 8.89
N SER A 323 7.18 -41.71 8.67
CA SER A 323 6.38 -41.88 7.44
C SER A 323 7.16 -41.53 6.16
N ALA A 324 7.95 -40.44 6.18
CA ALA A 324 8.80 -40.04 5.05
C ALA A 324 9.93 -41.04 4.77
N LEU A 325 10.47 -41.69 5.80
CA LEU A 325 11.49 -42.73 5.68
C LEU A 325 10.91 -44.05 5.18
N GLU A 326 9.70 -44.42 5.60
CA GLU A 326 9.06 -45.69 5.22
C GLU A 326 8.57 -45.69 3.76
N HIS A 327 8.14 -44.55 3.21
CA HIS A 327 7.42 -44.52 1.92
C HIS A 327 8.08 -43.65 0.82
N GLY A 328 9.10 -42.82 1.10
CA GLY A 328 9.50 -41.74 0.16
C GLY A 328 11.00 -41.47 -0.06
N GLY A 329 11.91 -42.16 0.64
CA GLY A 329 13.36 -42.00 0.45
C GLY A 329 13.87 -40.55 0.58
N GLY A 330 15.00 -40.22 -0.08
CA GLY A 330 15.61 -38.88 0.00
C GLY A 330 14.75 -37.75 -0.59
N LYS A 331 13.83 -38.04 -1.52
CA LYS A 331 12.96 -37.01 -2.12
C LYS A 331 11.93 -36.48 -1.13
N ALA A 332 11.37 -37.34 -0.28
CA ALA A 332 10.45 -36.92 0.78
C ALA A 332 11.15 -36.01 1.81
N LEU A 333 12.39 -36.32 2.18
CA LEU A 333 13.18 -35.46 3.08
C LEU A 333 13.50 -34.10 2.45
N ALA A 334 13.81 -34.06 1.16
CA ALA A 334 13.99 -32.81 0.43
C ALA A 334 12.68 -31.99 0.40
N LEU A 335 11.53 -32.63 0.16
CA LEU A 335 10.23 -31.96 0.17
C LEU A 335 9.87 -31.40 1.54
N VAL A 336 10.14 -32.13 2.63
CA VAL A 336 9.89 -31.64 4.00
C VAL A 336 10.74 -30.40 4.30
N ALA A 337 12.04 -30.45 3.98
CA ALA A 337 12.93 -29.30 4.15
C ALA A 337 12.51 -28.12 3.26
N PHE A 338 12.12 -28.39 2.02
CA PHE A 338 11.57 -27.39 1.09
C PHE A 338 10.33 -26.71 1.66
N LEU A 339 9.32 -27.48 2.07
CA LEU A 339 8.06 -26.92 2.57
C LEU A 339 8.26 -26.11 3.86
N ALA A 340 9.16 -26.56 4.73
CA ALA A 340 9.51 -25.83 5.94
C ALA A 340 10.14 -24.46 5.59
N VAL A 341 11.21 -24.45 4.79
CA VAL A 341 11.91 -23.20 4.43
C VAL A 341 11.06 -22.30 3.54
N TYR A 342 10.27 -22.88 2.63
CA TYR A 342 9.35 -22.14 1.79
C TYR A 342 8.31 -21.40 2.62
N ARG A 343 7.71 -22.07 3.61
CA ARG A 343 6.73 -21.45 4.51
C ARG A 343 7.33 -20.26 5.26
N GLU A 344 8.46 -20.47 5.96
CA GLU A 344 9.09 -19.38 6.74
C GLU A 344 9.54 -18.23 5.82
N GLY A 345 10.04 -18.54 4.63
CA GLY A 345 10.45 -17.52 3.66
C GLY A 345 9.28 -16.78 2.99
N ALA A 346 8.13 -17.44 2.76
CA ALA A 346 6.93 -16.79 2.25
C ALA A 346 6.28 -15.89 3.30
N GLU A 347 6.25 -16.32 4.57
CA GLU A 347 5.84 -15.49 5.71
C GLU A 347 6.78 -14.26 5.82
N THR A 348 8.10 -14.47 5.77
CA THR A 348 9.11 -13.38 5.73
C THR A 348 8.81 -12.38 4.61
N ALA A 349 8.58 -12.86 3.38
CA ALA A 349 8.32 -12.01 2.23
C ALA A 349 7.06 -11.15 2.41
N LEU A 350 5.98 -11.72 2.95
CA LEU A 350 4.74 -11.01 3.25
C LEU A 350 4.95 -9.90 4.29
N PHE A 351 5.72 -10.16 5.35
CA PHE A 351 6.00 -9.16 6.39
C PHE A 351 6.85 -8.01 5.85
N TYR A 352 7.94 -8.32 5.15
CA TYR A 352 8.79 -7.27 4.59
C TYR A 352 8.05 -6.44 3.55
N GLN A 353 7.17 -7.04 2.74
CA GLN A 353 6.34 -6.30 1.78
C GLN A 353 5.45 -5.26 2.48
N ALA A 354 4.88 -5.59 3.65
CA ALA A 354 4.11 -4.63 4.43
C ALA A 354 5.00 -3.49 4.99
N LEU A 355 6.17 -3.83 5.56
CA LEU A 355 7.09 -2.84 6.13
C LEU A 355 7.70 -1.88 5.08
N PHE A 356 8.01 -2.38 3.88
CA PHE A 356 8.58 -1.54 2.81
C PHE A 356 7.61 -0.45 2.31
N ASN A 357 6.31 -0.61 2.57
CA ASN A 357 5.29 0.35 2.15
C ASN A 357 5.05 1.47 3.18
N GLU A 358 5.61 1.39 4.39
CA GLU A 358 5.35 2.37 5.47
C GLU A 358 6.02 3.74 5.25
N GLY A 359 6.97 3.90 4.30
CA GLY A 359 7.47 5.23 3.94
C GLY A 359 8.75 5.28 3.10
N PRO A 360 9.12 6.45 2.56
CA PRO A 360 10.25 6.62 1.64
C PRO A 360 11.65 6.40 2.26
N ASN A 361 11.79 6.41 3.60
CA ASN A 361 13.08 6.33 4.30
C ASN A 361 13.30 5.03 5.10
N VAL A 362 12.44 4.03 4.93
CA VAL A 362 12.51 2.78 5.73
C VAL A 362 13.60 1.81 5.25
N GLY A 363 14.13 1.98 4.03
CA GLY A 363 15.04 1.01 3.39
C GLY A 363 16.33 0.71 4.17
N LEU A 364 17.01 1.75 4.68
CA LEU A 364 18.26 1.58 5.43
C LEU A 364 18.02 0.91 6.81
N PRO A 365 17.08 1.38 7.64
CA PRO A 365 16.72 0.68 8.89
C PRO A 365 16.33 -0.78 8.69
N LEU A 366 15.53 -1.09 7.66
CA LEU A 366 15.14 -2.46 7.34
C LEU A 366 16.37 -3.33 7.01
N ALA A 367 17.27 -2.83 6.15
CA ALA A 367 18.48 -3.54 5.78
C ALA A 367 19.38 -3.81 6.99
N LEU A 368 19.54 -2.83 7.88
CA LEU A 368 20.29 -3.01 9.13
C LEU A 368 19.64 -4.06 10.03
N GLY A 369 18.31 -4.07 10.15
CA GLY A 369 17.58 -5.09 10.90
C GLY A 369 17.81 -6.50 10.37
N ILE A 370 17.80 -6.66 9.04
CA ILE A 370 18.11 -7.94 8.36
C ILE A 370 19.53 -8.40 8.71
N VAL A 371 20.53 -7.53 8.54
CA VAL A 371 21.94 -7.86 8.75
C VAL A 371 22.20 -8.25 10.21
N VAL A 372 21.72 -7.44 11.17
CA VAL A 372 21.89 -7.72 12.60
C VAL A 372 21.15 -9.00 13.00
N GLY A 373 19.97 -9.23 12.43
CA GLY A 373 19.20 -10.43 12.71
C GLY A 373 19.85 -11.71 12.16
N PHE A 374 20.43 -11.68 10.96
CA PHE A 374 21.25 -12.79 10.45
C PHE A 374 22.50 -13.04 11.30
N ALA A 375 23.16 -11.99 11.79
CA ALA A 375 24.28 -12.13 12.71
C ALA A 375 23.85 -12.81 14.03
N ALA A 376 22.71 -12.40 14.60
CA ALA A 376 22.13 -13.03 15.78
C ALA A 376 21.75 -14.50 15.53
N LEU A 377 21.14 -14.83 14.39
CA LEU A 377 20.83 -16.21 14.01
C LEU A 377 22.10 -17.07 13.88
N ALA A 378 23.18 -16.53 13.30
CA ALA A 378 24.45 -17.23 13.19
C ALA A 378 25.06 -17.53 14.57
N VAL A 379 24.98 -16.57 15.51
CA VAL A 379 25.38 -16.78 16.91
C VAL A 379 24.52 -17.87 17.56
N ILE A 380 23.20 -17.79 17.45
CA ILE A 380 22.27 -18.77 18.04
C ILE A 380 22.52 -20.17 17.48
N PHE A 381 22.63 -20.29 16.15
CA PHE A 381 22.94 -21.56 15.48
C PHE A 381 24.27 -22.14 15.98
N THR A 382 25.31 -21.31 16.08
CA THR A 382 26.63 -21.73 16.56
C THR A 382 26.56 -22.20 18.00
N LEU A 383 25.85 -21.48 18.88
CA LEU A 383 25.67 -21.88 20.28
C LEU A 383 24.94 -23.21 20.40
N PHE A 384 23.89 -23.40 19.60
CA PHE A 384 23.13 -24.65 19.56
C PHE A 384 23.99 -25.83 19.07
N TYR A 385 24.68 -25.65 17.95
CA TYR A 385 25.53 -26.67 17.34
C TYR A 385 26.74 -27.04 18.22
N ARG A 386 27.38 -26.05 18.84
CA ARG A 386 28.62 -26.25 19.60
C ARG A 386 28.39 -26.72 21.04
N TYR A 387 27.39 -26.18 21.73
CA TYR A 387 27.20 -26.39 23.16
C TYR A 387 25.95 -27.22 23.49
N GLY A 388 25.16 -27.63 22.48
CA GLY A 388 23.96 -28.44 22.70
C GLY A 388 22.95 -27.77 23.65
N VAL A 389 22.95 -26.43 23.69
CA VAL A 389 22.09 -25.64 24.58
C VAL A 389 20.65 -26.07 24.35
N ARG A 390 20.05 -26.71 25.37
CA ARG A 390 18.64 -27.10 25.33
C ARG A 390 17.82 -25.83 25.46
N ILE A 391 17.38 -25.29 24.34
CA ILE A 391 16.53 -24.11 24.34
C ILE A 391 15.23 -24.47 25.06
N PRO A 392 14.84 -23.72 26.11
CA PRO A 392 13.59 -23.96 26.79
C PRO A 392 12.44 -23.65 25.82
N MET A 393 11.88 -24.71 25.22
CA MET A 393 10.89 -24.61 24.13
C MET A 393 9.63 -23.85 24.56
N ARG A 394 9.24 -23.95 25.84
CA ARG A 394 8.06 -23.27 26.39
C ARG A 394 8.18 -21.74 26.34
N PRO A 395 9.12 -21.09 27.05
CA PRO A 395 9.25 -19.63 27.00
C PRO A 395 9.56 -19.13 25.58
N PHE A 396 10.29 -19.90 24.78
CA PHE A 396 10.52 -19.54 23.38
C PHE A 396 9.21 -19.42 22.60
N PHE A 397 8.41 -20.49 22.54
CA PHE A 397 7.15 -20.47 21.81
C PHE A 397 6.15 -19.47 22.40
N THR A 398 6.15 -19.26 23.72
CA THR A 398 5.30 -18.24 24.35
C THR A 398 5.71 -16.83 23.91
N VAL A 399 7.00 -16.49 23.96
CA VAL A 399 7.51 -15.16 23.60
C VAL A 399 7.28 -14.89 22.12
N THR A 400 7.61 -15.84 21.25
CA THR A 400 7.37 -15.66 19.81
C THR A 400 5.88 -15.55 19.49
N SER A 401 5.02 -16.40 20.07
CA SER A 401 3.56 -16.28 19.86
C SER A 401 3.01 -14.94 20.29
N LEU A 402 3.48 -14.41 21.44
CA LEU A 402 3.07 -13.10 21.95
C LEU A 402 3.52 -11.97 21.02
N LEU A 403 4.74 -12.08 20.47
CA LEU A 403 5.25 -11.13 19.48
C LEU A 403 4.41 -11.15 18.20
N LEU A 404 4.01 -12.32 17.70
CA LEU A 404 3.16 -12.42 16.50
C LEU A 404 1.79 -11.82 16.72
N TYR A 405 1.25 -12.07 17.91
CA TYR A 405 -0.01 -11.47 18.28
C TYR A 405 0.11 -9.94 18.38
N TYR A 406 1.21 -9.43 18.95
CA TYR A 406 1.50 -8.00 18.97
C TYR A 406 1.55 -7.41 17.55
N LEU A 407 2.27 -8.05 16.62
CA LEU A 407 2.33 -7.59 15.23
C LEU A 407 0.95 -7.64 14.55
N ALA A 408 0.17 -8.70 14.78
CA ALA A 408 -1.20 -8.81 14.28
C ALA A 408 -2.09 -7.69 14.84
N PHE A 409 -1.90 -7.33 16.11
CA PHE A 409 -2.61 -6.24 16.75
C PHE A 409 -2.27 -4.88 16.14
N VAL A 410 -0.98 -4.61 15.91
CA VAL A 410 -0.52 -3.38 15.24
C VAL A 410 -1.07 -3.32 13.81
N PHE A 411 -0.90 -4.40 13.03
CA PHE A 411 -1.36 -4.47 11.64
C PHE A 411 -2.88 -4.40 11.49
N MET A 412 -3.64 -4.90 12.47
CA MET A 412 -5.10 -4.73 12.48
C MET A 412 -5.47 -3.24 12.56
N GLY A 413 -4.81 -2.51 13.46
CA GLY A 413 -5.02 -1.07 13.60
C GLY A 413 -4.63 -0.30 12.33
N LYS A 414 -3.41 -0.53 11.83
CA LYS A 414 -2.90 0.10 10.59
C LYS A 414 -3.76 -0.27 9.37
N GLY A 415 -4.09 -1.54 9.19
CA GLY A 415 -4.90 -2.01 8.04
C GLY A 415 -6.31 -1.41 8.01
N ILE A 416 -6.97 -1.28 9.16
CA ILE A 416 -8.28 -0.59 9.23
C ILE A 416 -8.12 0.92 8.99
N ARG A 417 -7.02 1.53 9.46
CA ARG A 417 -6.70 2.93 9.18
C ARG A 417 -6.46 3.19 7.70
N GLU A 418 -5.78 2.30 6.98
CA GLU A 418 -5.61 2.40 5.52
C GLU A 418 -6.95 2.29 4.77
N LEU A 419 -7.88 1.45 5.24
CA LEU A 419 -9.25 1.42 4.69
C LEU A 419 -10.01 2.73 4.90
N GLN A 420 -9.75 3.40 6.02
CA GLN A 420 -10.32 4.71 6.33
C GLN A 420 -9.74 5.80 5.43
N GLU A 421 -8.41 5.79 5.21
CA GLU A 421 -7.73 6.75 4.33
C GLU A 421 -8.09 6.53 2.86
N GLY A 422 -8.33 5.29 2.45
CA GLY A 422 -8.88 4.92 1.14
C GLY A 422 -10.37 5.20 0.96
N ASN A 423 -11.04 5.87 1.91
CA ASN A 423 -12.49 6.16 1.91
C ASN A 423 -13.40 4.92 1.75
N ILE A 424 -12.89 3.71 2.04
CA ILE A 424 -13.70 2.49 2.04
C ILE A 424 -14.50 2.41 3.33
N MET A 425 -13.90 2.82 4.45
CA MET A 425 -14.49 2.75 5.77
C MET A 425 -14.69 4.15 6.36
N ARG A 426 -15.79 4.35 7.07
CA ARG A 426 -16.06 5.62 7.77
C ARG A 426 -15.11 5.75 8.96
N ILE A 427 -14.76 6.98 9.31
CA ILE A 427 -13.97 7.30 10.50
C ILE A 427 -14.91 7.89 11.54
N THR A 428 -15.14 7.15 12.63
CA THR A 428 -15.85 7.68 13.79
C THR A 428 -14.84 8.06 14.86
N VAL A 429 -14.43 9.32 14.89
CA VAL A 429 -13.41 9.81 15.83
C VAL A 429 -13.96 9.79 17.26
N ILE A 430 -13.18 9.25 18.20
CA ILE A 430 -13.48 9.31 19.64
C ILE A 430 -12.70 10.47 20.25
N PRO A 431 -13.36 11.55 20.72
CA PRO A 431 -12.68 12.68 21.33
C PRO A 431 -11.88 12.23 22.57
N GLY A 432 -10.58 12.53 22.61
CA GLY A 432 -9.70 12.22 23.74
C GLY A 432 -9.14 10.78 23.78
N ALA A 433 -9.41 9.95 22.76
CA ALA A 433 -8.79 8.64 22.65
C ALA A 433 -7.28 8.74 22.39
N PRO A 434 -6.45 7.82 22.92
CA PRO A 434 -5.01 7.82 22.70
C PRO A 434 -4.68 7.54 21.23
N HIS A 435 -3.67 8.22 20.71
CA HIS A 435 -3.08 7.93 19.41
C HIS A 435 -1.64 7.45 19.63
N ILE A 436 -1.37 6.19 19.29
CA ILE A 436 -0.07 5.55 19.47
C ILE A 436 0.24 4.74 18.21
N ASP A 437 0.94 5.37 17.28
CA ASP A 437 1.24 4.81 15.96
C ASP A 437 2.03 3.49 16.03
N ALA A 438 3.01 3.40 16.93
CA ALA A 438 3.82 2.20 17.15
C ALA A 438 2.99 0.97 17.61
N MET A 439 1.83 1.20 18.23
CA MET A 439 0.91 0.14 18.64
C MET A 439 -0.26 -0.04 17.65
N GLY A 440 -0.28 0.72 16.55
CA GLY A 440 -1.41 0.78 15.62
C GLY A 440 -2.69 1.32 16.26
N ILE A 441 -2.58 2.10 17.34
CA ILE A 441 -3.75 2.60 18.07
C ILE A 441 -4.12 3.96 17.49
N TYR A 442 -5.27 4.01 16.82
CA TYR A 442 -5.82 5.22 16.23
C TYR A 442 -7.13 5.61 16.94
N PRO A 443 -7.43 6.92 17.06
CA PRO A 443 -8.58 7.42 17.83
C PRO A 443 -9.91 7.26 17.07
N SER A 444 -10.20 6.05 16.57
CA SER A 444 -11.45 5.72 15.86
C SER A 444 -12.14 4.50 16.45
N VAL A 445 -13.47 4.48 16.42
CA VAL A 445 -14.27 3.34 16.90
C VAL A 445 -13.92 2.08 16.12
N GLU A 446 -13.76 2.19 14.80
CA GLU A 446 -13.55 1.07 13.91
C GLU A 446 -12.21 0.37 14.17
N THR A 447 -11.11 1.13 14.28
CA THR A 447 -9.77 0.57 14.58
C THR A 447 -9.72 -0.09 15.95
N LEU A 448 -10.26 0.58 16.98
CA LEU A 448 -10.27 0.05 18.34
C LEU A 448 -11.16 -1.18 18.48
N THR A 449 -12.30 -1.21 17.79
CA THR A 449 -13.20 -2.38 17.80
C THR A 449 -12.54 -3.59 17.13
N ALA A 450 -11.89 -3.39 15.97
CA ALA A 450 -11.19 -4.48 15.28
C ALA A 450 -10.05 -5.06 16.14
N GLN A 451 -9.29 -4.20 16.80
CA GLN A 451 -8.25 -4.58 17.76
C GLN A 451 -8.82 -5.29 19.00
N ALA A 452 -9.96 -4.83 19.54
CA ALA A 452 -10.63 -5.49 20.66
C ALA A 452 -11.13 -6.91 20.29
N ILE A 453 -11.65 -7.11 19.07
CA ILE A 453 -12.03 -8.43 18.57
C ILE A 453 -10.81 -9.37 18.58
N LEU A 454 -9.65 -8.89 18.13
CA LEU A 454 -8.42 -9.68 18.14
C LEU A 454 -8.04 -10.13 19.58
N ILE A 455 -8.22 -9.25 20.57
CA ILE A 455 -7.95 -9.56 22.00
C ILE A 455 -8.89 -10.65 22.50
N VAL A 456 -10.18 -10.55 22.19
CA VAL A 456 -11.17 -11.57 22.57
C VAL A 456 -10.81 -12.92 21.94
N LEU A 457 -10.41 -12.94 20.67
CA LEU A 457 -10.00 -14.16 19.98
C LEU A 457 -8.75 -14.78 20.61
N LEU A 458 -7.76 -13.98 21.04
CA LEU A 458 -6.58 -14.49 21.74
C LEU A 458 -6.93 -15.09 23.11
N ILE A 459 -7.78 -14.40 23.88
CA ILE A 459 -8.23 -14.90 25.18
C ILE A 459 -8.93 -16.25 24.99
N PHE A 460 -9.84 -16.34 24.04
CA PHE A 460 -10.52 -17.58 23.69
C PHE A 460 -9.55 -18.69 23.27
N ALA A 461 -8.61 -18.39 22.38
CA ALA A 461 -7.57 -19.30 21.92
C ALA A 461 -6.71 -19.85 23.08
N THR A 462 -6.33 -18.97 24.00
CA THR A 462 -5.50 -19.30 25.16
C THR A 462 -6.28 -20.18 26.14
N ILE A 463 -7.51 -19.78 26.49
CA ILE A 463 -8.39 -20.57 27.36
C ILE A 463 -8.59 -21.96 26.77
N LYS A 464 -8.97 -22.07 25.49
CA LYS A 464 -9.17 -23.37 24.82
C LYS A 464 -7.92 -24.25 24.81
N THR A 465 -6.75 -23.65 24.63
CA THR A 465 -5.48 -24.40 24.56
C THR A 465 -5.06 -24.94 25.93
N PHE A 466 -5.28 -24.18 26.99
CA PHE A 466 -4.87 -24.52 28.35
C PHE A 466 -5.99 -25.08 29.22
N TRP A 467 -7.23 -25.18 28.71
CA TRP A 467 -8.34 -25.80 29.43
C TRP A 467 -8.06 -27.30 29.61
N PRO A 468 -7.93 -27.80 30.85
CA PRO A 468 -7.77 -29.23 31.07
C PRO A 468 -9.07 -29.94 30.66
N GLY A 469 -9.03 -30.69 29.55
CA GLY A 469 -10.09 -31.64 29.24
C GLY A 469 -10.23 -32.62 30.39
N HIS A 470 -11.42 -32.68 30.99
CA HIS A 470 -11.78 -33.67 32.00
C HIS A 470 -11.46 -35.07 31.47
N LYS A 471 -10.42 -35.71 32.00
CA LYS A 471 -10.31 -37.17 31.95
C LYS A 471 -11.20 -37.72 33.05
N VAL A 472 -12.42 -38.12 32.69
CA VAL A 472 -13.16 -39.13 33.46
C VAL A 472 -13.07 -40.42 32.66
N GLU A 473 -11.95 -41.12 32.79
CA GLU A 473 -11.95 -42.58 32.68
C GLU A 473 -11.82 -43.07 34.11
N THR A 474 -12.97 -43.20 34.77
CA THR A 474 -13.08 -44.03 35.98
C THR A 474 -12.69 -45.45 35.57
N GLY A 475 -11.54 -45.89 36.04
CA GLY A 475 -11.25 -47.32 36.10
C GLY A 475 -12.31 -48.00 36.96
N SER A 476 -13.14 -48.84 36.35
CA SER A 476 -13.76 -49.94 37.06
C SER A 476 -12.78 -51.11 37.00
N ALA A 477 -11.94 -51.18 38.03
CA ALA A 477 -11.37 -52.44 38.46
C ALA A 477 -12.49 -53.24 39.13
N GLU A 478 -12.87 -54.38 38.55
CA GLU A 478 -13.55 -55.54 39.15
C GLU A 478 -13.31 -56.68 38.15
N ALA A 479 -13.00 -57.91 38.51
CA ALA A 479 -12.42 -58.54 39.70
C ALA A 479 -11.82 -59.86 39.16
#